data_AF-V9Y059-F1
#
_entry.id   AF-V9Y059-F1
#
_cell.length_a   1.000
_cell.length_b   1.000
_cell.length_c   1.000
_cell.angle_alpha   90.00
_cell.angle_beta   90.00
_cell.angle_gamma   90.00
#
_symmetry.space_group_name_H-M   'P 1'
#
loop_
_entity.id
_entity.type
_entity.pdbx_description
1 polymer ?
#
loop_
_entity_poly.entity_id
_entity_poly.type
_entity_poly.pdbx_seq_one_letter_code
_entity_poly.pdbx_strand_id
1 'polypeptide(L)'
;MDEGLRRVLRQRVEAYLRDAERLLRGAEPGAAWPGVRARLLPLATAWRTLLAEHVPGRRGRCRHCDRAFRPLRSRRPLCSVWRTAHAHLGGGWPSDAGQ
;
A
#
# COMPACT_ATOMS: atom_id res chain seq x y z
N MET A 1 18.32 7.01 -10.44
CA MET A 1 17.15 6.86 -11.35
C MET A 1 16.91 8.21 -12.01
N ASP A 2 16.79 8.27 -13.33
CA ASP A 2 16.44 9.52 -14.03
C ASP A 2 14.94 9.82 -13.93
N GLU A 3 14.53 11.03 -14.30
CA GLU A 3 13.15 11.50 -14.21
C GLU A 3 12.21 10.82 -15.22
N GLY A 4 12.73 10.46 -16.39
CA GLY A 4 11.96 9.76 -17.44
C GLY A 4 11.53 8.37 -16.97
N LEU A 5 12.47 7.60 -16.43
CA LEU A 5 12.22 6.26 -15.88
C LEU A 5 11.25 6.32 -14.70
N ARG A 6 11.40 7.28 -13.77
CA ARG A 6 10.44 7.48 -12.67
C ARG A 6 9.02 7.70 -13.18
N ARG A 7 8.86 8.56 -14.19
CA ARG A 7 7.56 8.88 -14.77
C ARG A 7 6.91 7.66 -15.42
N VAL A 8 7.67 6.90 -16.21
CA VAL A 8 7.18 5.68 -16.88
C VAL A 8 6.76 4.63 -15.86
N LEU A 9 7.55 4.41 -14.82
CA LEU A 9 7.20 3.47 -13.74
C LEU A 9 5.92 3.89 -13.04
N ARG A 10 5.77 5.18 -12.72
CA ARG A 10 4.56 5.71 -12.09
C ARG A 10 3.32 5.48 -12.98
N GLN A 11 3.40 5.83 -14.25
CA GLN A 11 2.30 5.67 -15.20
C GLN A 11 1.86 4.21 -15.34
N ARG A 12 2.82 3.27 -15.39
CA ARG A 12 2.52 1.84 -15.47
C ARG A 12 1.80 1.32 -14.23
N VAL A 13 2.24 1.73 -13.04
CA VAL A 13 1.58 1.37 -11.78
C VAL A 13 0.17 1.95 -11.73
N GLU A 14 -0.01 3.22 -12.05
CA GLU A 14 -1.33 3.87 -12.07
C GLU A 14 -2.28 3.21 -13.08
N ALA A 15 -1.79 2.84 -14.27
CA ALA A 15 -2.59 2.12 -15.27
C ALA A 15 -3.04 0.75 -14.76
N TYR A 16 -2.14 0.01 -14.11
CA TYR A 16 -2.46 -1.28 -13.52
C TYR A 16 -3.57 -1.17 -12.47
N LEU A 17 -3.49 -0.17 -11.58
CA LEU A 17 -4.49 0.07 -10.54
C LEU A 17 -5.86 0.42 -11.15
N ARG A 18 -5.89 1.31 -12.15
CA ARG A 18 -7.15 1.66 -12.86
C ARG A 18 -7.80 0.46 -13.55
N ASP A 19 -7.01 -0.43 -14.14
CA ASP A 19 -7.53 -1.64 -14.76
C ASP A 19 -8.13 -2.59 -13.73
N ALA A 20 -7.46 -2.77 -12.58
CA ALA A 20 -7.97 -3.59 -11.49
C ALA A 20 -9.31 -3.04 -10.96
N GLU A 21 -9.41 -1.73 -10.76
CA GLU A 21 -10.66 -1.07 -10.36
C GLU A 21 -11.78 -1.26 -11.37
N ARG A 22 -11.47 -1.12 -12.67
CA ARG A 22 -12.45 -1.32 -13.75
C ARG A 22 -13.01 -2.74 -13.75
N LEU A 23 -12.14 -3.73 -13.59
CA LEU A 23 -12.54 -5.14 -13.52
C LEU A 23 -13.42 -5.41 -12.29
N LEU A 24 -13.08 -4.84 -11.13
CA LEU A 24 -13.88 -5.01 -9.91
C LEU A 24 -15.25 -4.33 -10.00
N ARG A 25 -15.35 -3.18 -10.66
CA ARG A 25 -16.62 -2.43 -10.80
C ARG A 25 -17.55 -2.98 -11.88
N GLY A 26 -17.00 -3.58 -12.95
CA GLY A 26 -17.76 -4.08 -14.09
C GLY A 26 -17.97 -5.60 -14.12
N ALA A 27 -17.51 -6.32 -13.10
CA ALA A 27 -17.60 -7.78 -13.06
C ALA A 27 -19.02 -8.25 -12.73
N GLU A 28 -19.70 -8.88 -13.71
CA GLU A 28 -20.82 -9.77 -13.40
C GLU A 28 -20.31 -10.96 -12.56
N PRO A 29 -20.95 -11.31 -11.43
CA PRO A 29 -20.37 -12.15 -10.36
C PRO A 29 -19.82 -13.52 -10.76
N GLY A 30 -20.18 -14.07 -11.92
CA GLY A 30 -19.77 -15.41 -12.37
C GLY A 30 -18.65 -15.45 -13.42
N ALA A 31 -18.60 -14.50 -14.36
CA ALA A 31 -17.73 -14.60 -15.54
C ALA A 31 -16.35 -13.94 -15.36
N ALA A 32 -16.21 -13.03 -14.39
CA ALA A 32 -15.02 -12.18 -14.25
C ALA A 32 -13.99 -12.69 -13.22
N TRP A 33 -14.26 -13.78 -12.49
CA TRP A 33 -13.42 -14.20 -11.36
C TRP A 33 -11.96 -14.53 -11.74
N PRO A 34 -11.66 -15.22 -12.85
CA PRO A 34 -10.27 -15.44 -13.26
C PRO A 34 -9.52 -14.13 -13.53
N GLY A 35 -10.18 -13.16 -14.18
CA GLY A 35 -9.61 -11.84 -14.47
C GLY A 35 -9.40 -11.01 -13.20
N VAL A 36 -10.37 -11.03 -12.28
CA VAL A 36 -10.27 -10.38 -10.97
C VAL A 36 -9.13 -10.99 -10.15
N ARG A 37 -9.04 -12.32 -10.07
CA ARG A 37 -7.97 -13.02 -9.36
C ARG A 37 -6.58 -12.69 -9.92
N ALA A 38 -6.46 -12.60 -11.24
CA ALA A 38 -5.21 -12.23 -11.91
C ALA A 38 -4.74 -10.80 -11.57
N ARG A 39 -5.65 -9.90 -11.15
CA ARG A 39 -5.29 -8.53 -10.71
C ARG A 39 -5.17 -8.38 -9.19
N LEU A 40 -5.92 -9.13 -8.40
CA LEU A 40 -5.85 -9.05 -6.93
C LEU A 40 -4.61 -9.74 -6.35
N LEU A 41 -4.20 -10.88 -6.90
CA LEU A 41 -3.05 -11.62 -6.36
C LEU A 41 -1.74 -10.82 -6.44
N PRO A 42 -1.39 -10.16 -7.56
CA PRO A 42 -0.18 -9.33 -7.60
C PRO A 42 -0.26 -8.12 -6.65
N LEU A 43 -1.45 -7.53 -6.42
CA LEU A 43 -1.62 -6.46 -5.43
C LEU A 43 -1.33 -6.96 -4.01
N ALA A 44 -1.86 -8.13 -3.66
CA ALA A 44 -1.59 -8.74 -2.35
C ALA A 44 -0.09 -9.04 -2.17
N THR A 45 0.57 -9.56 -3.21
CA THR A 45 2.02 -9.79 -3.20
C THR A 45 2.80 -8.49 -3.07
N ALA A 46 2.45 -7.45 -3.84
CA ALA A 46 3.10 -6.14 -3.78
C ALA A 46 3.01 -5.53 -2.38
N TRP A 47 1.83 -5.60 -1.74
CA TRP A 47 1.66 -5.14 -0.36
C TRP A 47 2.52 -5.93 0.63
N ARG A 48 2.58 -7.27 0.52
CA ARG A 48 3.44 -8.08 1.40
C ARG A 48 4.91 -7.72 1.26
N THR A 49 5.40 -7.58 0.03
CA THR A 49 6.78 -7.17 -0.23
C THR A 49 7.08 -5.79 0.34
N LEU A 50 6.22 -4.81 0.06
CA LEU A 50 6.38 -3.45 0.55
C LEU A 50 6.34 -3.38 2.08
N LEU A 51 5.45 -4.11 2.74
CA LEU A 51 5.38 -4.15 4.20
C LEU A 51 6.61 -4.84 4.82
N ALA A 52 7.15 -5.88 4.17
CA ALA A 52 8.37 -6.56 4.58
C ALA A 52 9.61 -5.64 4.49
N GLU A 53 9.71 -4.81 3.45
CA GLU A 53 10.75 -3.77 3.35
C GLU A 53 10.60 -2.72 4.45
N HIS A 54 9.38 -2.45 4.90
CA HIS A 54 9.07 -1.46 5.91
C HIS A 54 8.96 -2.02 7.34
N VAL A 55 9.53 -3.19 7.63
CA VAL A 55 9.49 -3.80 8.98
C VAL A 55 10.04 -2.84 10.06
N PRO A 56 9.32 -2.67 11.18
CA PRO A 56 9.82 -1.91 12.32
C PRO A 56 11.17 -2.47 12.82
N GLY A 57 12.17 -1.59 12.97
CA GLY A 57 13.40 -1.93 13.67
C GLY A 57 13.18 -2.03 15.19
N ARG A 58 14.26 -2.32 15.94
CA ARG A 58 14.24 -2.53 17.40
C ARG A 58 13.56 -1.43 18.24
N ARG A 59 13.37 -0.23 17.68
CA ARG A 59 12.72 0.92 18.33
C ARG A 59 11.29 1.16 17.85
N GLY A 60 10.68 0.19 17.18
CA GLY A 60 9.33 0.30 16.59
C GLY A 60 9.25 1.18 15.35
N ARG A 61 10.39 1.64 14.81
CA ARG A 61 10.41 2.56 13.66
C ARG A 61 10.96 1.91 12.39
N CYS A 62 10.35 2.25 11.26
CA CYS A 62 10.78 1.78 9.94
C CYS A 62 12.12 2.43 9.55
N ARG A 63 13.14 1.60 9.26
CA ARG A 63 14.50 2.08 8.93
C ARG A 63 14.58 2.88 7.62
N HIS A 64 13.67 2.64 6.68
CA HIS A 64 13.59 3.36 5.42
C HIS A 64 12.96 4.75 5.59
N CYS A 65 11.92 4.86 6.43
CA CYS A 65 11.24 6.13 6.66
C CYS A 65 11.97 7.04 7.66
N ASP A 66 12.73 6.47 8.60
CA ASP A 66 13.49 7.22 9.61
C ASP A 66 14.61 8.10 9.03
N ARG A 67 15.08 7.84 7.79
CA ARG A 67 16.16 8.62 7.16
C ARG A 67 15.69 9.96 6.58
N ALA A 68 14.40 10.12 6.29
CA ALA A 68 13.91 11.27 5.50
C ALA A 68 13.22 12.36 6.32
N PHE A 69 12.82 12.11 7.58
CA PHE A 69 12.12 13.11 8.39
C PHE A 69 12.36 12.83 9.87
N ARG A 70 13.01 13.76 10.57
CA ARG A 70 13.13 13.75 12.03
C ARG A 70 12.22 14.85 12.61
N PRO A 71 10.88 14.70 12.63
CA PRO A 71 10.06 15.59 13.42
C PRO A 71 10.25 15.17 14.88
N LEU A 72 11.04 15.95 15.61
CA LEU A 72 10.91 16.07 17.06
C LEU A 72 9.42 16.21 17.36
N ARG A 73 8.85 15.32 18.18
CA ARG A 73 7.53 15.43 18.88
C ARG A 73 6.32 14.63 18.41
N SER A 74 6.38 13.69 17.47
CA SER A 74 5.19 12.83 17.23
C SER A 74 5.49 11.35 17.37
N ARG A 75 4.99 10.76 18.46
CA ARG A 75 4.87 9.31 18.70
C ARG A 75 3.92 8.69 17.68
N ARG A 76 4.24 8.73 16.38
CA ARG A 76 3.47 7.96 15.39
C ARG A 76 4.02 6.53 15.39
N PRO A 77 3.22 5.54 15.84
CA PRO A 77 3.72 4.16 16.03
C PRO A 77 4.04 3.46 14.70
N LEU A 78 3.56 3.97 13.56
CA LEU A 78 3.69 3.35 12.24
C LEU A 78 4.13 4.35 11.16
N CYS A 79 4.95 3.90 10.21
CA CYS A 79 5.36 4.70 9.05
C CYS A 79 4.21 4.88 8.05
N SER A 80 4.35 5.81 7.09
CA SER A 80 3.29 6.10 6.10
C SER A 80 2.76 4.86 5.39
N VAL A 81 3.64 3.93 4.98
CA VAL A 81 3.26 2.68 4.31
C VAL A 81 2.34 1.84 5.18
N TRP A 82 2.72 1.56 6.43
CA TRP A 82 1.90 0.78 7.36
C TRP A 82 0.59 1.50 7.72
N ARG A 83 0.59 2.84 7.83
CA ARG A 83 -0.64 3.63 8.02
C ARG A 83 -1.59 3.49 6.84
N THR A 84 -1.10 3.57 5.61
CA THR A 84 -1.90 3.39 4.40
C THR A 84 -2.45 1.96 4.31
N ALA A 85 -1.62 0.95 4.56
CA ALA A 85 -2.06 -0.45 4.58
C ALA A 85 -3.18 -0.65 5.59
N HIS A 86 -3.06 -0.11 6.81
CA HIS A 86 -4.11 -0.19 7.82
C HIS A 86 -5.41 0.48 7.39
N ALA A 87 -5.33 1.69 6.83
CA ALA A 87 -6.50 2.45 6.41
C ALA A 87 -7.28 1.75 5.28
N HIS A 88 -6.59 1.14 4.32
CA HIS A 88 -7.20 0.58 3.12
C HIS A 88 -7.41 -0.94 3.15
N LEU A 89 -6.62 -1.68 3.93
CA LEU A 89 -6.70 -3.15 4.03
C LEU A 89 -7.24 -3.62 5.38
N GLY A 90 -7.00 -2.86 6.45
CA GLY A 90 -7.39 -3.20 7.83
C GLY A 90 -8.77 -2.68 8.26
N GLY A 91 -9.45 -1.90 7.42
CA GLY A 91 -10.80 -1.40 7.71
C GLY A 91 -10.87 -0.08 8.51
N GLY A 92 -9.80 0.71 8.57
CA GLY A 92 -9.76 2.00 9.29
C GLY A 92 -8.88 1.94 10.56
N TRP A 93 -8.46 3.10 11.13
CA TRP A 93 -7.47 3.17 12.23
C TRP A 93 -8.10 2.84 13.61
N PRO A 94 -7.39 2.21 14.58
CA PRO A 94 -7.97 1.79 15.85
C PRO A 94 -8.30 2.94 16.84
N SER A 95 -8.32 4.21 16.42
CA SER A 95 -8.40 5.35 17.35
C SER A 95 -9.80 5.64 17.89
N ASP A 96 -10.82 4.88 17.49
CA ASP A 96 -12.18 5.07 18.00
C ASP A 96 -12.58 4.00 19.04
N ALA A 97 -11.67 3.08 19.40
CA ALA A 97 -11.90 2.04 20.41
C ALA A 97 -11.51 2.47 21.83
N GLY A 98 -11.65 3.75 22.15
CA GLY A 98 -11.36 4.25 23.48
C GLY A 98 -11.65 5.74 23.63
N GLN A 99 -12.91 6.06 23.85
CA GLN A 99 -13.42 7.03 24.84
C GLN A 99 -14.89 6.73 25.13
#